data_AF-D5WJF3-F1
#
_entry.id   AF-D5WJF3-F1
#
_cell.length_a   1.000
_cell.length_b   1.000
_cell.length_c   1.000
_cell.angle_alpha   90.00
_cell.angle_beta   90.00
_cell.angle_gamma   90.00
#
_symmetry.space_group_name_H-M   'P 1'
#
loop_
_entity.id
_entity.type
_entity.pdbx_description
1 polymer ?
#
loop_
_entity_poly.entity_id
_entity_poly.type
_entity_poly.pdbx_seq_one_letter_code
_entity_poly.pdbx_strand_id
1 'polypeptide(L)'
;MSQRINYIQQSPELFKKFLEFSNLLKESAIEESVRDLVSIRASQLNGCAFCLDMHVKEAKIHDERELRIHHLPAWRESTLFAPRERAALAWTEVLTKLPEQGVPDDIYERVRTQFSEKELSDLTYDIMAINAWNRVNVAFRTVPGSADKAYGLDKANLT
;
A
#
# COMPACT_ATOMS: atom_id res chain seq x y z
N MET A 1 -14.92 -12.34 12.34
CA MET A 1 -14.39 -11.33 13.28
C MET A 1 -15.34 -10.15 13.32
N SER A 2 -15.57 -9.53 14.47
CA SER A 2 -16.35 -8.28 14.56
C SER A 2 -15.43 -7.07 14.67
N GLN A 3 -15.84 -5.96 14.04
CA GLN A 3 -15.19 -4.67 14.17
C GLN A 3 -15.27 -4.19 15.63
N ARG A 4 -14.18 -3.63 16.15
CA ARG A 4 -14.10 -3.12 17.54
C ARG A 4 -14.66 -1.71 17.66
N ILE A 5 -14.21 -0.80 16.79
CA ILE A 5 -14.63 0.61 16.78
C ILE A 5 -14.86 1.04 15.32
N ASN A 6 -16.00 1.67 15.06
CA ASN A 6 -16.23 2.35 13.79
C ASN A 6 -15.59 3.75 13.83
N TYR A 7 -14.28 3.83 13.57
CA TYR A 7 -13.53 5.08 13.63
C TYR A 7 -14.00 6.14 12.61
N ILE A 8 -14.64 5.72 11.52
CA ILE A 8 -15.26 6.64 10.54
C ILE A 8 -16.40 7.40 11.21
N GLN A 9 -17.25 6.70 11.96
CA GLN A 9 -18.35 7.30 12.70
C GLN A 9 -17.87 8.09 13.93
N GLN A 10 -16.85 7.59 14.63
CA GLN A 10 -16.35 8.23 15.86
C GLN A 10 -15.44 9.44 15.59
N SER A 11 -14.84 9.54 14.40
CA SER A 11 -13.90 10.61 14.04
C SER A 11 -14.04 11.01 12.56
N PRO A 12 -15.22 11.51 12.15
CA PRO A 12 -15.53 11.74 10.74
C PRO A 12 -14.67 12.82 10.09
N GLU A 13 -14.30 13.91 10.79
CA GLU A 13 -13.45 14.94 10.19
C GLU A 13 -12.03 14.43 9.93
N LEU A 14 -11.47 13.64 10.85
CA LEU A 14 -10.13 13.05 10.70
C LEU A 14 -10.12 12.04 9.54
N PHE A 15 -11.13 11.17 9.47
CA PHE A 15 -11.30 10.23 8.36
C PHE A 15 -11.39 10.97 7.02
N LYS A 16 -12.25 12.00 6.93
CA LYS A 16 -12.44 12.78 5.71
C LYS A 16 -11.13 13.41 5.24
N LYS A 17 -10.35 14.03 6.14
CA LYS A 17 -9.07 14.64 5.79
C LYS A 17 -8.04 13.63 5.32
N PHE A 18 -8.02 12.45 5.95
CA PHE A 18 -7.10 11.40 5.54
C PHE A 18 -7.49 10.76 4.20
N LEU A 19 -8.80 10.66 3.92
CA LEU A 19 -9.30 10.25 2.61
C LEU A 19 -8.99 11.29 1.52
N GLU A 20 -9.15 12.58 1.80
CA GLU A 20 -8.74 13.67 0.90
C GLU A 20 -7.25 13.56 0.56
N PHE A 21 -6.39 13.39 1.56
CA PHE A 21 -4.97 13.15 1.37
C PHE A 21 -4.70 11.91 0.49
N SER A 22 -5.39 10.80 0.75
CA SER A 22 -5.24 9.56 -0.04
C SER A 22 -5.69 9.73 -1.50
N ASN A 23 -6.70 10.57 -1.76
CA ASN A 23 -7.15 10.85 -3.12
C ASN A 23 -6.18 11.73 -3.89
N LEU A 24 -5.52 12.70 -3.24
CA LEU A 24 -4.47 13.51 -3.88
C LEU A 24 -3.31 12.66 -4.39
N LEU A 25 -3.00 11.57 -3.69
CA LEU A 25 -1.94 10.65 -4.12
C LEU A 25 -2.25 9.96 -5.44
N LYS A 26 -3.52 9.87 -5.88
CA LYS A 26 -3.87 9.34 -7.20
C LYS A 26 -3.29 10.18 -8.35
N GLU A 27 -3.04 11.47 -8.10
CA GLU A 27 -2.42 12.42 -9.02
C GLU A 27 -0.89 12.51 -8.85
N SER A 28 -0.28 11.62 -8.05
CA SER A 28 1.17 11.59 -7.84
C SER A 28 1.95 11.33 -9.12
N ALA A 29 3.25 11.64 -9.10
CA ALA A 29 4.19 11.27 -10.15
C ALA A 29 4.48 9.76 -10.23
N ILE A 30 4.02 8.98 -9.24
CA ILE A 30 4.16 7.51 -9.22
C ILE A 30 3.04 6.85 -10.02
N GLU A 31 3.43 5.87 -10.83
CA GLU A 31 2.53 5.07 -11.66
C GLU A 31 1.59 4.21 -10.79
N GLU A 32 0.34 4.05 -11.22
CA GLU A 32 -0.69 3.30 -10.48
C GLU A 32 -0.26 1.87 -10.14
N SER A 33 0.38 1.19 -11.10
CA SER A 33 0.90 -0.17 -10.89
C SER A 33 1.93 -0.24 -9.76
N VAL A 34 2.79 0.76 -9.58
CA VAL A 34 3.75 0.80 -8.47
C VAL A 34 3.02 1.01 -7.14
N ARG A 35 2.03 1.92 -7.10
CA ARG A 35 1.24 2.18 -5.89
C ARG A 35 0.47 0.94 -5.41
N ASP A 36 -0.04 0.14 -6.34
CA ASP A 36 -0.72 -1.12 -6.01
C ASP A 36 0.23 -2.10 -5.32
N LEU A 37 1.44 -2.31 -5.86
CA LEU A 37 2.44 -3.20 -5.27
C LEU A 37 2.89 -2.70 -3.89
N VAL A 38 3.12 -1.39 -3.74
CA VAL A 38 3.48 -0.74 -2.47
C VAL A 38 2.38 -1.00 -1.42
N SER A 39 1.13 -0.78 -1.80
CA SER A 39 -0.02 -0.88 -0.88
C SER A 39 -0.24 -2.32 -0.41
N ILE A 40 -0.13 -3.28 -1.34
CA ILE A 40 -0.18 -4.72 -1.03
C ILE A 40 0.98 -5.10 -0.11
N ARG A 41 2.22 -4.71 -0.45
CA ARG A 41 3.41 -5.14 0.29
C ARG A 41 3.44 -4.60 1.72
N ALA A 42 3.13 -3.32 1.90
CA ALA A 42 3.04 -2.70 3.23
C ALA A 42 1.95 -3.39 4.07
N SER A 43 0.79 -3.67 3.47
CA SER A 43 -0.33 -4.36 4.14
C SER A 43 0.03 -5.80 4.57
N GLN A 44 0.77 -6.54 3.74
CA GLN A 44 1.32 -7.85 4.10
C GLN A 44 2.25 -7.76 5.31
N LEU A 45 3.18 -6.80 5.32
CA LEU A 45 4.14 -6.61 6.42
C LEU A 45 3.49 -6.15 7.73
N ASN A 46 2.38 -5.43 7.65
CA ASN A 46 1.63 -4.95 8.81
C ASN A 46 0.50 -5.89 9.26
N GLY A 47 0.20 -6.94 8.49
CA GLY A 47 -0.88 -7.87 8.80
C GLY A 47 -2.28 -7.24 8.73
N CYS A 48 -2.47 -6.21 7.90
CA CYS A 48 -3.81 -5.61 7.70
C CYS A 48 -4.60 -6.41 6.66
N ALA A 49 -5.38 -7.40 7.11
CA ALA A 49 -6.22 -8.21 6.20
C ALA A 49 -7.24 -7.39 5.41
N PHE A 50 -7.83 -6.35 6.02
CA PHE A 50 -8.76 -5.44 5.33
C PHE A 50 -8.09 -4.70 4.17
N CYS A 51 -6.91 -4.12 4.44
CA CYS A 51 -6.17 -3.37 3.46
C CYS A 51 -5.61 -4.29 2.35
N LEU A 52 -5.14 -5.48 2.73
CA LEU A 52 -4.66 -6.48 1.77
C LEU A 52 -5.76 -6.93 0.81
N ASP A 53 -6.95 -7.23 1.35
CA ASP A 53 -8.13 -7.61 0.55
C ASP A 53 -8.53 -6.51 -0.44
N MET A 54 -8.61 -5.26 0.03
CA MET A 54 -8.92 -4.10 -0.81
C MET A 54 -7.90 -3.91 -1.93
N HIS A 55 -6.61 -3.81 -1.60
CA HIS A 55 -5.58 -3.46 -2.58
C HIS A 55 -5.27 -4.60 -3.56
N VAL A 56 -5.51 -5.87 -3.20
CA VAL A 56 -5.44 -6.98 -4.16
C VAL A 56 -6.57 -6.89 -5.19
N LYS A 57 -7.78 -6.49 -4.77
CA LYS A 57 -8.92 -6.29 -5.70
C LYS A 57 -8.69 -5.09 -6.60
N GLU A 58 -8.20 -3.98 -6.06
CA GLU A 58 -7.82 -2.79 -6.85
C GLU A 58 -6.76 -3.16 -7.89
N ALA A 59 -5.65 -3.79 -7.48
CA ALA A 59 -4.60 -4.22 -8.41
C ALA A 59 -5.13 -5.14 -9.52
N LYS A 60 -6.04 -6.06 -9.21
CA LYS A 60 -6.68 -6.91 -10.22
C LYS A 60 -7.57 -6.12 -11.18
N ILE A 61 -8.30 -5.11 -10.69
CA ILE A 61 -9.10 -4.20 -11.52
C ILE A 61 -8.20 -3.34 -12.42
N HIS A 62 -6.98 -3.02 -11.96
CA HIS A 62 -5.94 -2.33 -12.74
C HIS A 62 -5.06 -3.28 -13.58
N ASP A 63 -5.56 -4.49 -13.88
CA ASP A 63 -4.91 -5.48 -14.74
C ASP A 63 -3.56 -6.04 -14.23
N GLU A 64 -3.26 -5.97 -12.92
CA GLU A 64 -2.09 -6.66 -12.35
C GLU A 64 -2.25 -8.18 -12.42
N ARG A 65 -1.13 -8.86 -12.67
CA ARG A 65 -1.06 -10.31 -12.88
C ARG A 65 -1.07 -11.04 -11.54
N GLU A 66 -1.95 -12.03 -11.42
CA GLU A 66 -2.14 -12.79 -10.17
C GLU A 66 -0.84 -13.41 -9.62
N LEU A 67 0.01 -13.99 -10.50
CA LEU A 67 1.28 -14.58 -10.08
C LEU A 67 2.22 -13.57 -9.41
N ARG A 68 2.22 -12.30 -9.85
CA ARG A 68 3.03 -11.25 -9.22
C ARG A 68 2.54 -10.91 -7.83
N ILE A 69 1.22 -10.85 -7.62
CA ILE A 69 0.62 -10.65 -6.29
C ILE A 69 1.08 -11.77 -5.34
N HIS A 70 1.11 -13.03 -5.80
CA HIS A 70 1.59 -14.16 -5.01
C HIS A 70 3.11 -14.14 -4.76
N HIS A 71 3.90 -13.63 -5.70
CA HIS A 71 5.36 -13.50 -5.56
C HIS A 71 5.76 -12.29 -4.71
N LEU A 72 4.87 -11.34 -4.46
CA LEU A 72 5.17 -10.10 -3.75
C LEU A 72 5.88 -10.30 -2.40
N PRO A 73 5.49 -11.26 -1.53
CA PRO A 73 6.21 -11.53 -0.30
C PRO A 73 7.66 -11.98 -0.49
N ALA A 74 7.98 -12.55 -1.65
CA ALA A 74 9.29 -13.10 -2.02
C ALA A 74 9.90 -12.36 -3.23
N TRP A 75 9.55 -11.08 -3.41
CA TRP A 75 9.89 -10.32 -4.62
C TRP A 75 11.39 -10.28 -4.94
N ARG A 76 12.27 -10.39 -3.94
CA ARG A 76 13.73 -10.39 -4.12
C ARG A 76 14.22 -11.57 -4.96
N GLU A 77 13.61 -12.74 -4.82
CA GLU A 77 13.95 -13.95 -5.58
C GLU A 77 13.15 -14.07 -6.89
N SER A 78 12.10 -13.26 -7.06
CA SER A 78 11.26 -13.26 -8.24
C SER A 78 11.87 -12.44 -9.38
N THR A 79 11.93 -13.03 -10.58
CA THR A 79 12.35 -12.35 -11.82
C THR A 79 11.23 -11.51 -12.44
N LEU A 80 10.03 -11.49 -11.85
CA LEU A 80 8.85 -10.86 -12.43
C LEU A 80 8.78 -9.35 -12.21
N PHE A 81 9.67 -8.76 -11.40
CA PHE A 81 9.64 -7.35 -11.02
C PHE A 81 10.79 -6.56 -11.66
N ALA A 82 10.46 -5.43 -12.28
CA ALA A 82 11.42 -4.55 -12.92
C ALA A 82 12.32 -3.85 -11.88
N PRO A 83 13.52 -3.35 -12.26
CA PRO A 83 14.42 -2.66 -11.34
C PRO A 83 13.77 -1.51 -10.56
N ARG A 84 12.92 -0.71 -11.22
CA ARG A 84 12.16 0.38 -10.59
C ARG A 84 11.17 -0.11 -9.53
N GLU A 85 10.42 -1.17 -9.84
CA GLU A 85 9.49 -1.81 -8.88
C GLU A 85 10.24 -2.40 -7.68
N ARG A 86 11.39 -3.03 -7.93
CA ARG A 86 12.27 -3.57 -6.86
C ARG A 86 12.79 -2.47 -5.95
N ALA A 87 13.13 -1.31 -6.49
CA ALA A 87 13.49 -0.13 -5.70
C ALA A 87 12.30 0.39 -4.87
N ALA A 88 11.10 0.49 -5.45
CA ALA A 88 9.89 0.88 -4.71
C ALA A 88 9.55 -0.11 -3.59
N LEU A 89 9.66 -1.41 -3.85
CA LEU A 89 9.45 -2.46 -2.83
C LEU A 89 10.50 -2.37 -1.72
N ALA A 90 11.78 -2.19 -2.04
CA ALA A 90 12.82 -1.98 -1.03
C ALA A 90 12.53 -0.76 -0.15
N TRP A 91 12.12 0.36 -0.76
CA TRP A 91 11.72 1.58 -0.06
C TRP A 91 10.48 1.35 0.83
N THR A 92 9.50 0.61 0.32
CA THR A 92 8.29 0.23 1.05
C THR A 92 8.61 -0.59 2.29
N GLU A 93 9.48 -1.59 2.18
CA GLU A 93 9.81 -2.44 3.32
C GLU A 93 10.56 -1.68 4.40
N VAL A 94 11.57 -0.87 4.03
CA VAL A 94 12.37 -0.12 5.00
C VAL A 94 11.53 0.94 5.73
N LEU A 95 10.62 1.63 5.04
CA LEU A 95 9.75 2.62 5.68
C LEU A 95 8.57 1.99 6.44
N THR A 96 8.14 0.79 6.06
CA THR A 96 7.10 0.06 6.80
C THR A 96 7.64 -0.51 8.10
N LYS A 97 8.88 -1.02 8.09
CA LYS A 97 9.62 -1.50 9.27
C LYS A 97 10.87 -0.66 9.46
N LEU A 98 10.66 0.59 9.89
CA LEU A 98 11.73 1.56 10.06
C LEU A 98 12.80 1.05 11.04
N PRO A 99 14.07 0.89 10.60
CA PRO A 99 15.15 0.52 11.50
C PRO A 99 15.41 1.60 12.55
N GLU A 100 16.00 1.23 13.69
CA GLU A 100 16.33 2.16 14.78
C GLU A 100 17.25 3.31 14.32
N GLN A 101 18.20 3.01 13.43
CA GLN A 101 19.14 3.98 12.86
C GLN A 101 18.57 4.75 11.66
N GLY A 102 17.28 4.57 11.34
CA GLY A 102 16.66 5.15 10.16
C GLY A 102 16.95 4.36 8.88
N VAL A 103 16.80 5.04 7.74
CA VAL A 103 16.98 4.42 6.42
C VAL A 103 18.47 4.32 6.10
N PRO A 104 19.00 3.12 5.80
CA PRO A 104 20.39 2.95 5.36
C PRO A 104 20.71 3.69 4.05
N ASP A 105 21.88 4.31 3.97
CA ASP A 105 22.34 5.07 2.80
C ASP A 105 22.39 4.21 1.54
N ASP A 106 22.79 2.94 1.62
CA ASP A 106 22.87 2.04 0.48
C ASP A 106 21.50 1.72 -0.13
N ILE A 107 20.44 1.70 0.69
CA ILE A 107 19.06 1.60 0.22
C ILE A 107 18.64 2.92 -0.43
N TYR A 108 18.88 4.05 0.22
CA TYR A 108 18.56 5.36 -0.32
C TYR A 108 19.20 5.58 -1.69
N GLU A 109 20.52 5.43 -1.80
CA GLU A 109 21.28 5.62 -3.04
C GLU A 109 20.77 4.71 -4.17
N ARG A 110 20.51 3.43 -3.86
CA ARG A 110 19.95 2.50 -4.84
C ARG A 110 18.59 2.95 -5.36
N VAL A 111 17.69 3.37 -4.47
CA VAL A 111 16.35 3.85 -4.84
C VAL A 111 16.45 5.15 -5.63
N ARG A 112 17.37 6.06 -5.26
CA ARG A 112 17.62 7.32 -5.98
C ARG A 112 17.98 7.12 -7.45
N THR A 113 18.61 6.00 -7.82
CA THR A 113 18.91 5.70 -9.23
C THR A 113 17.67 5.42 -10.08
N GLN A 114 16.54 5.06 -9.48
CA GLN A 114 15.33 4.63 -10.18
C GLN A 114 14.23 5.69 -10.21
N PHE A 115 14.30 6.70 -9.35
CA PHE A 115 13.25 7.71 -9.19
C PHE A 115 13.85 9.12 -9.24
N SER A 116 13.07 10.13 -9.62
CA SER A 116 13.38 11.54 -9.35
C SER A 116 13.13 11.88 -7.88
N GLU A 117 13.54 13.07 -7.44
CA GLU A 117 13.24 13.54 -6.07
C GLU A 117 11.74 13.70 -5.83
N LYS A 118 11.01 14.23 -6.83
CA LYS A 118 9.55 14.37 -6.76
C LYS A 118 8.87 13.01 -6.65
N GLU A 119 9.27 12.05 -7.48
CA GLU A 119 8.73 10.70 -7.44
C GLU A 119 9.02 10.02 -6.09
N LEU A 120 10.25 10.09 -5.59
CA LEU A 120 10.59 9.46 -4.31
C LEU A 120 9.86 10.11 -3.13
N SER A 121 9.64 11.43 -3.18
CA SER A 121 8.81 12.15 -2.21
C SER A 121 7.37 11.63 -2.23
N ASP A 122 6.76 11.54 -3.41
CA ASP A 122 5.40 11.03 -3.58
C ASP A 122 5.26 9.58 -3.13
N LEU A 123 6.20 8.70 -3.53
CA LEU A 123 6.25 7.31 -3.10
C LEU A 123 6.34 7.19 -1.57
N THR A 124 7.07 8.10 -0.93
CA THR A 124 7.17 8.14 0.53
C THR A 124 5.83 8.49 1.17
N TYR A 125 5.09 9.45 0.60
CA TYR A 125 3.74 9.77 1.06
C TYR A 125 2.74 8.62 0.82
N ASP A 126 2.85 7.88 -0.29
CA ASP A 126 2.08 6.65 -0.53
C ASP A 126 2.32 5.63 0.57
N ILE A 127 3.59 5.36 0.89
CA ILE A 127 3.97 4.40 1.93
C ILE A 127 3.48 4.86 3.31
N MET A 128 3.56 6.16 3.61
CA MET A 128 3.01 6.73 4.84
C MET A 128 1.50 6.54 4.92
N ALA A 129 0.77 6.81 3.83
CA ALA A 129 -0.67 6.67 3.75
C ALA A 129 -1.11 5.23 4.05
N ILE A 130 -0.55 4.25 3.33
CA ILE A 130 -0.92 2.85 3.56
C ILE A 130 -0.54 2.39 4.96
N ASN A 131 0.59 2.84 5.51
CA ASN A 131 1.00 2.52 6.87
C ASN A 131 0.02 3.06 7.93
N ALA A 132 -0.53 4.26 7.73
CA ALA A 132 -1.56 4.81 8.60
C ALA A 132 -2.91 4.07 8.45
N TRP A 133 -3.35 3.75 7.23
CA TRP A 133 -4.53 2.91 7.00
C TRP A 133 -4.40 1.53 7.63
N ASN A 134 -3.22 0.89 7.52
CA ASN A 134 -2.96 -0.38 8.16
C ASN A 134 -3.11 -0.29 9.67
N ARG A 135 -2.52 0.73 10.31
CA ARG A 135 -2.57 0.93 11.77
C ARG A 135 -4.01 1.02 12.28
N VAL A 136 -4.83 1.87 11.67
CA VAL A 136 -6.21 2.08 12.13
C VAL A 136 -7.08 0.84 11.91
N ASN A 137 -6.96 0.17 10.76
CA ASN A 137 -7.78 -1.00 10.44
C ASN A 137 -7.37 -2.24 11.24
N VAL A 138 -6.09 -2.42 11.54
CA VAL A 138 -5.61 -3.48 12.44
C VAL A 138 -6.08 -3.22 13.88
N ALA A 139 -5.92 -1.98 14.39
CA ALA A 139 -6.33 -1.62 15.74
C ALA A 139 -7.83 -1.91 15.98
N PHE A 140 -8.66 -1.55 15.00
CA PHE A 140 -10.11 -1.63 15.12
C PHE A 140 -10.76 -2.84 14.43
N ARG A 141 -9.95 -3.75 13.89
CA ARG A 141 -10.40 -5.01 13.26
C ARG A 141 -11.49 -4.79 12.20
N THR A 142 -11.28 -3.82 11.31
CA THR A 142 -12.17 -3.62 10.16
C THR A 142 -12.28 -4.93 9.37
N VAL A 143 -13.49 -5.29 8.96
CA VAL A 143 -13.77 -6.60 8.38
C VAL A 143 -13.37 -6.60 6.90
N PRO A 144 -12.46 -7.48 6.43
CA PRO A 144 -12.14 -7.60 5.00
C PRO A 144 -13.38 -7.78 4.14
N GLY A 145 -13.42 -7.18 2.95
CA GLY A 145 -14.57 -7.18 2.06
C GLY A 145 -15.73 -6.27 2.47
N SER A 146 -15.74 -5.70 3.69
CA SER A 146 -16.88 -4.86 4.14
C SER A 146 -17.05 -3.57 3.37
N ALA A 147 -16.06 -3.19 2.54
CA ALA A 147 -16.05 -1.98 1.75
C ALA A 147 -16.24 -2.25 0.24
N ASP A 148 -16.32 -3.50 -0.19
CA ASP A 148 -16.23 -3.86 -1.62
C ASP A 148 -17.27 -3.13 -2.47
N LYS A 149 -18.54 -3.20 -2.07
CA LYS A 149 -19.63 -2.53 -2.77
C LYS A 149 -19.46 -1.02 -2.84
N ALA A 150 -18.98 -0.40 -1.76
CA ALA A 150 -18.82 1.05 -1.68
C ALA A 150 -17.72 1.57 -2.61
N TYR A 151 -16.68 0.77 -2.84
CA TYR A 151 -15.55 1.10 -3.72
C TYR A 151 -15.59 0.40 -5.08
N GLY A 152 -16.64 -0.39 -5.36
CA GLY A 152 -16.80 -1.13 -6.62
C GLY A 152 -15.80 -2.28 -6.79
N LEU A 153 -15.25 -2.81 -5.70
CA LEU A 153 -14.23 -3.86 -5.71
C LEU A 153 -14.78 -5.24 -6.09
N ASP A 154 -16.11 -5.40 -6.06
CA ASP A 154 -16.79 -6.61 -6.54
C ASP A 154 -16.43 -6.92 -8.02
N LYS A 155 -16.05 -5.90 -8.80
CA LYS A 155 -15.59 -6.04 -10.18
C LYS A 155 -14.31 -6.89 -10.32
N ALA A 156 -13.54 -7.07 -9.24
CA ALA A 156 -12.36 -7.91 -9.24
C ALA A 156 -12.70 -9.40 -9.39
N ASN A 157 -13.95 -9.82 -9.11
CA ASN A 157 -14.38 -11.22 -9.17
C ASN A 157 -13.45 -12.17 -8.39
N LEU A 158 -13.14 -11.80 -7.15
CA LEU A 158 -12.31 -12.58 -6.21
C LEU A 158 -13.11 -13.08 -4.99
N THR A 159 -14.41 -12.82 -4.97
CA THR A 159 -15.36 -13.10 -3.87
C THR A 159 -16.36 -14.18 -4.24
#